data_AF-A0A4P5VI87-F1
#
_entry.id   AF-A0A4P5VI87-F1
#
_cell.length_a   1.000
_cell.length_b   1.000
_cell.length_c   1.000
_cell.angle_alpha   90.00
_cell.angle_beta   90.00
_cell.angle_gamma   90.00
#
_symmetry.space_group_name_H-M   'P 1'
#
loop_
_entity.id
_entity.type
_entity.pdbx_description
1 polymer ?
#
loop_
_entity_poly.entity_id
_entity_poly.type
_entity_poly.pdbx_seq_one_letter_code
_entity_poly.pdbx_strand_id
1 'polypeptide(L)'
;MISHLLVQHLGIPCAHAPALAPLPLDQQLDPRAAAEELGHTFLPCVLVGLSRAPDLVAPRDRRAALLAEDLGAVVAPAGALGGEAVLASVERGVPLIAVSGNPCVLQVDGAALGLPVLPASTYSEAAGLVLALREGLNPGALVRPLGMLRAEIPGLPSQAPRP
;
A
#
# COMPACT_ATOMS: atom_id res chain seq x y z
N MET A 1 1.88 -13.82 -12.15
CA MET A 1 1.54 -15.27 -12.15
C MET A 1 2.78 -16.17 -12.17
N ILE A 2 3.72 -16.02 -13.12
CA ILE A 2 4.93 -16.87 -13.19
C ILE A 2 5.81 -16.77 -11.94
N SER A 3 6.16 -15.56 -11.49
CA SER A 3 6.99 -15.38 -10.29
C SER A 3 6.33 -15.95 -9.02
N HIS A 4 5.01 -15.86 -8.91
CA HIS A 4 4.26 -16.44 -7.79
C HIS A 4 4.35 -17.96 -7.77
N LEU A 5 4.17 -18.62 -8.93
CA LEU A 5 4.32 -20.08 -9.04
C LEU A 5 5.75 -20.55 -8.74
N LEU A 6 6.76 -19.82 -9.22
CA LEU A 6 8.16 -20.12 -8.93
C LEU A 6 8.47 -20.00 -7.44
N VAL A 7 8.02 -18.92 -6.80
CA VAL A 7 8.13 -18.74 -5.34
C VAL A 7 7.46 -19.90 -4.60
N GLN A 8 6.24 -20.26 -4.99
CA GLN A 8 5.50 -21.36 -4.37
C GLN A 8 6.20 -22.71 -4.52
N HIS A 9 6.81 -22.97 -5.68
CA HIS A 9 7.46 -24.25 -5.96
C HIS A 9 8.86 -24.37 -5.35
N LEU A 10 9.65 -23.30 -5.41
CA LEU A 10 11.06 -23.30 -5.02
C LEU A 10 11.29 -22.82 -3.59
N GLY A 11 10.32 -22.11 -2.99
CA GLY A 11 10.46 -21.55 -1.64
C GLY A 11 11.48 -20.42 -1.53
N ILE A 12 11.84 -19.77 -2.64
CA ILE A 12 12.80 -18.67 -2.70
C ILE A 12 12.16 -17.41 -3.28
N PRO A 13 12.56 -16.20 -2.83
CA PRO A 13 12.11 -14.96 -3.44
C PRO A 13 12.40 -14.93 -4.94
N CYS A 14 11.42 -14.49 -5.73
CA CYS A 14 11.55 -14.34 -7.17
C CYS A 14 11.14 -12.92 -7.58
N ALA A 15 11.94 -12.32 -8.44
CA ALA A 15 11.61 -11.08 -9.13
C ALA A 15 11.84 -11.27 -10.63
N HIS A 16 11.30 -10.37 -11.45
CA HIS A 16 11.50 -10.38 -12.88
C HIS A 16 12.12 -9.06 -13.31
N ALA A 17 13.04 -9.13 -14.26
CA ALA A 17 13.63 -7.99 -14.92
C ALA A 17 13.09 -7.93 -16.37
N PRO A 18 12.77 -6.75 -16.92
CA PRO A 18 12.41 -6.62 -18.32
C PRO A 18 13.49 -7.20 -19.24
N ALA A 19 13.08 -8.02 -20.20
CA ALA A 19 13.95 -8.56 -21.25
C ALA A 19 13.81 -7.72 -22.53
N LEU A 20 14.06 -6.41 -22.42
CA LEU A 20 13.91 -5.46 -23.51
C LEU A 20 15.24 -5.25 -24.24
N ALA A 21 15.16 -5.05 -25.56
CA ALA A 21 16.26 -4.47 -26.32
C ALA A 21 16.49 -3.00 -25.87
N PRO A 22 17.70 -2.44 -26.05
CA PRO A 22 17.96 -1.05 -25.71
C PRO A 22 16.94 -0.13 -26.41
N LEU A 23 16.23 0.67 -25.60
CA LEU A 23 15.35 1.70 -26.10
C LEU A 23 16.18 2.94 -26.51
N PRO A 24 15.70 3.77 -27.46
CA PRO A 24 16.33 5.06 -27.74
C PRO A 24 16.29 5.95 -26.49
N LEU A 25 17.40 6.63 -26.21
CA LEU A 25 17.49 7.54 -25.05
C LEU A 25 16.43 8.65 -25.13
N ASP A 26 15.63 8.78 -24.08
CA ASP A 26 14.70 9.89 -23.90
C ASP A 26 15.33 11.00 -23.04
N GLN A 27 15.45 12.20 -23.61
CA GLN A 27 16.01 13.37 -22.92
C GLN A 27 15.01 14.07 -22.00
N GLN A 28 13.72 13.69 -22.04
CA GLN A 28 12.63 14.27 -21.24
C GLN A 28 12.16 13.36 -20.10
N LEU A 29 12.90 12.28 -19.86
CA LEU A 29 12.76 11.33 -18.77
C LEU A 29 12.65 11.98 -17.37
N ASP A 30 11.78 11.44 -16.51
CA ASP A 30 11.73 11.81 -15.10
C ASP A 30 13.09 11.48 -14.43
N PRO A 31 13.72 12.42 -13.70
CA PRO A 31 15.01 12.19 -13.06
C PRO A 31 15.08 10.93 -12.19
N ARG A 32 13.96 10.46 -11.63
CA ARG A 32 13.88 9.23 -10.84
C ARG A 32 14.14 7.96 -11.65
N ALA A 33 13.93 8.00 -12.98
CA ALA A 33 14.14 6.89 -13.89
C ALA A 33 15.45 7.02 -14.70
N ALA A 34 16.26 8.07 -14.47
CA ALA A 34 17.52 8.30 -15.18
C ALA A 34 18.54 7.16 -15.07
N ALA A 35 18.68 6.57 -13.89
CA ALA A 35 19.56 5.43 -13.71
C ALA A 35 19.06 4.16 -14.43
N GLU A 36 17.75 4.07 -14.66
CA GLU A 36 17.11 2.93 -15.28
C GLU A 36 17.26 2.94 -16.81
N GLU A 37 17.25 4.13 -17.44
CA GLU A 37 17.56 4.28 -18.87
C GLU A 37 18.99 3.83 -19.24
N LEU A 38 19.95 3.93 -18.31
CA LEU A 38 21.32 3.41 -18.51
C LEU A 38 21.39 1.88 -18.40
N GLY A 39 20.40 1.25 -17.75
CA GLY A 39 20.32 -0.19 -17.51
C GLY A 39 19.06 -0.77 -18.12
N HIS A 40 19.04 -0.95 -19.45
CA HIS A 40 17.88 -1.40 -20.26
C HIS A 40 17.17 -2.68 -19.79
N THR A 41 17.80 -3.54 -18.98
CA THR A 41 17.16 -4.73 -18.41
C THR A 41 16.60 -4.51 -17.02
N PHE A 42 16.87 -3.37 -16.38
CA PHE A 42 16.57 -3.08 -14.97
C PHE A 42 17.12 -4.15 -14.01
N LEU A 43 18.06 -5.00 -14.47
CA LEU A 43 18.61 -6.09 -13.67
C LEU A 43 19.30 -5.60 -12.40
N PRO A 44 20.07 -4.48 -12.40
CA PRO A 44 20.69 -3.99 -11.17
C PRO A 44 19.67 -3.66 -10.07
N CYS A 45 18.56 -3.00 -10.38
CA CYS A 45 17.56 -2.67 -9.36
C CYS A 45 16.83 -3.92 -8.85
N VAL A 46 16.58 -4.90 -9.73
CA VAL A 46 16.04 -6.21 -9.34
C VAL A 46 16.98 -6.95 -8.38
N LEU A 47 18.28 -6.98 -8.66
CA LEU A 47 19.27 -7.63 -7.79
C LEU A 47 19.40 -6.91 -6.44
N VAL A 48 19.43 -5.58 -6.43
CA VAL A 48 19.42 -4.78 -5.19
C VAL A 48 18.15 -5.07 -4.37
N GLY A 49 16.98 -5.11 -5.01
CA GLY A 49 15.72 -5.47 -4.36
C GLY A 49 15.76 -6.89 -3.77
N LEU A 50 16.17 -7.88 -4.56
CA LEU A 50 16.27 -9.28 -4.12
C LEU A 50 17.27 -9.46 -2.96
N SER A 51 18.41 -8.76 -2.96
CA SER A 51 19.40 -8.82 -1.86
C SER A 51 18.88 -8.32 -0.51
N ARG A 52 17.75 -7.61 -0.51
CA ARG A 52 17.08 -7.07 0.69
C ARG A 52 15.69 -7.67 0.88
N ALA A 53 15.26 -8.58 0.00
CA ALA A 53 13.97 -9.20 0.11
C ALA A 53 13.93 -10.08 1.38
N PRO A 54 12.81 -10.09 2.11
CA PRO A 54 12.68 -10.96 3.27
C PRO A 54 12.72 -12.43 2.85
N ASP A 55 13.35 -13.26 3.68
CA ASP A 55 13.35 -14.71 3.49
C ASP A 55 11.95 -15.29 3.66
N LEU A 56 11.64 -16.30 2.86
CA LEU A 56 10.41 -17.06 2.99
C LEU A 56 10.61 -18.16 4.02
N VAL A 57 10.05 -17.96 5.21
CA VAL A 57 10.14 -18.93 6.31
C VAL A 57 8.96 -19.91 6.27
N ALA A 58 9.22 -21.15 6.69
CA ALA A 58 8.16 -22.15 6.80
C ALA A 58 7.09 -21.70 7.82
N PRO A 59 5.79 -22.04 7.62
CA PRO A 59 4.70 -21.59 8.49
C PRO A 59 4.84 -21.94 9.99
N ARG A 60 5.76 -22.86 10.32
CA ARG A 60 6.04 -23.30 11.70
C ARG A 60 6.95 -22.31 12.46
N ASP A 61 7.74 -21.51 11.75
CA ASP A 61 8.71 -20.58 12.34
C ASP A 61 8.16 -19.15 12.46
N ARG A 62 7.02 -19.02 13.16
CA ARG A 62 6.30 -17.74 13.31
C ARG A 62 7.06 -16.67 14.11
N ARG A 63 8.06 -17.05 14.92
CA ARG A 63 8.73 -16.14 15.86
C ARG A 63 9.63 -15.09 15.20
N ALA A 64 10.03 -15.32 13.95
CA ALA A 64 10.86 -14.40 13.17
C ALA A 64 10.16 -13.93 11.88
N ALA A 65 8.87 -14.26 11.71
CA ALA A 65 8.11 -13.97 10.51
C ALA A 65 7.32 -12.67 10.67
N LEU A 66 7.20 -11.90 9.59
CA LEU A 66 6.18 -10.87 9.46
C LEU A 66 4.88 -11.52 8.99
N LEU A 67 3.83 -11.40 9.78
CA LEU A 67 2.52 -11.99 9.52
C LEU A 67 1.53 -10.90 9.14
N ALA A 68 0.44 -11.29 8.49
CA ALA A 68 -0.62 -10.35 8.11
C ALA A 68 -1.26 -9.66 9.34
N GLU A 69 -1.22 -10.30 10.51
CA GLU A 69 -1.68 -9.74 11.79
C GLU A 69 -0.74 -8.66 12.36
N ASP A 70 0.50 -8.58 11.87
CA ASP A 70 1.47 -7.56 12.25
C ASP A 70 1.33 -6.27 11.42
N LEU A 71 0.44 -6.25 10.41
CA LEU A 71 0.21 -5.09 9.54
C LEU A 71 -0.66 -4.04 10.24
N GLY A 72 -0.07 -2.87 10.55
CA GLY A 72 -0.79 -1.74 11.14
C GLY A 72 -1.55 -0.86 10.13
N ALA A 73 -1.10 -0.80 8.88
CA ALA A 73 -1.74 -0.05 7.80
C ALA A 73 -1.15 -0.45 6.44
N VAL A 74 -1.88 -0.19 5.36
CA VAL A 74 -1.41 -0.27 3.97
C VAL A 74 -1.46 1.10 3.33
N VAL A 75 -0.40 1.49 2.62
CA VAL A 75 -0.36 2.74 1.86
C VAL A 75 -0.29 2.41 0.37
N ALA A 76 -1.22 2.94 -0.42
CA ALA A 76 -1.26 2.72 -1.86
C ALA A 76 -1.64 4.00 -2.62
N PRO A 77 -1.25 4.15 -3.90
CA PRO A 77 -1.76 5.22 -4.75
C PRO A 77 -3.28 5.10 -4.92
N ALA A 78 -3.99 6.22 -4.86
CA ALA A 78 -5.46 6.23 -4.84
C ALA A 78 -6.11 5.62 -6.10
N GLY A 79 -5.43 5.66 -7.26
CA GLY A 79 -5.93 5.06 -8.51
C GLY A 79 -5.54 3.60 -8.75
N ALA A 80 -4.85 2.94 -7.80
CA ALA A 80 -4.28 1.61 -7.98
C ALA A 80 -4.61 0.63 -6.83
N LEU A 81 -5.86 0.64 -6.35
CA LEU A 81 -6.27 -0.14 -5.17
C LEU A 81 -6.68 -1.60 -5.46
N GLY A 82 -6.66 -2.02 -6.73
CA GLY A 82 -7.09 -3.37 -7.14
C GLY A 82 -6.07 -4.49 -6.92
N GLY A 83 -4.95 -4.23 -6.23
CA GLY A 83 -3.93 -5.24 -5.97
C GLY A 83 -4.38 -6.27 -4.91
N GLU A 84 -4.03 -7.55 -5.11
CA GLU A 84 -4.36 -8.64 -4.18
C GLU A 84 -3.98 -8.32 -2.73
N ALA A 85 -2.78 -7.78 -2.51
CA ALA A 85 -2.31 -7.39 -1.18
C ALA A 85 -3.17 -6.30 -0.53
N VAL A 86 -3.68 -5.34 -1.32
CA VAL A 86 -4.57 -4.28 -0.82
C VAL A 86 -5.91 -4.88 -0.44
N LEU A 87 -6.51 -5.68 -1.32
CA LEU A 87 -7.82 -6.31 -1.10
C LEU A 87 -7.79 -7.23 0.13
N ALA A 88 -6.80 -8.13 0.21
CA ALA A 88 -6.64 -9.03 1.34
C ALA A 88 -6.39 -8.30 2.67
N SER A 89 -5.78 -7.12 2.63
CA SER A 89 -5.56 -6.29 3.83
C SER A 89 -6.87 -5.65 4.30
N VAL A 90 -7.69 -5.13 3.37
CA VAL A 90 -9.00 -4.56 3.70
C VAL A 90 -9.94 -5.63 4.27
N GLU A 91 -9.95 -6.84 3.70
CA GLU A 91 -10.74 -7.98 4.23
C GLU A 91 -10.37 -8.33 5.68
N ARG A 92 -9.11 -8.09 6.06
CA ARG A 92 -8.61 -8.30 7.43
C ARG A 92 -8.83 -7.11 8.37
N GLY A 93 -9.46 -6.03 7.88
CA GLY A 93 -9.69 -4.81 8.64
C GLY A 93 -8.43 -3.95 8.82
N VAL A 94 -7.38 -4.18 8.03
CA VAL A 94 -6.18 -3.33 8.07
C VAL A 94 -6.50 -1.98 7.41
N PRO A 95 -6.23 -0.84 8.07
CA PRO A 95 -6.48 0.48 7.51
C PRO A 95 -5.77 0.70 6.18
N LEU A 96 -6.51 1.13 5.16
CA LEU A 96 -5.99 1.46 3.83
C LEU A 96 -5.87 2.98 3.70
N ILE A 97 -4.65 3.48 3.49
CA ILE A 97 -4.34 4.88 3.23
C ILE A 97 -4.14 5.07 1.72
N ALA A 98 -4.98 5.89 1.10
CA ALA A 98 -4.99 6.14 -0.34
C ALA A 98 -4.38 7.51 -0.67
N VAL A 99 -3.27 7.51 -1.42
CA VAL A 99 -2.51 8.73 -1.74
C VAL A 99 -2.94 9.30 -3.10
N SER A 100 -3.56 10.48 -3.12
CA SER A 100 -4.07 11.11 -4.35
C SER A 100 -3.01 11.91 -5.13
N GLY A 101 -1.98 12.43 -4.46
CA GLY A 101 -0.91 13.19 -5.11
C GLY A 101 0.09 12.36 -5.93
N ASN A 102 -0.14 11.06 -6.08
CA ASN A 102 0.62 10.20 -7.00
C ASN A 102 -0.28 9.78 -8.18
N PRO A 103 -0.25 10.52 -9.30
CA PRO A 103 -1.07 10.20 -10.48
C PRO A 103 -0.78 8.79 -10.99
N CYS A 104 -1.84 8.06 -11.31
CA CYS A 104 -1.75 6.69 -11.80
C CYS A 104 -2.34 6.59 -13.21
N VAL A 105 -1.79 5.69 -14.02
CA VAL A 105 -2.41 5.29 -15.29
C VAL A 105 -3.69 4.49 -15.03
N LEU A 106 -3.68 3.68 -13.97
CA LEU A 106 -4.85 2.92 -13.51
C LEU A 106 -5.92 3.86 -12.92
N GLN A 107 -7.18 3.45 -13.07
CA GLN A 107 -8.36 4.17 -12.57
C GLN A 107 -9.19 3.22 -11.69
N VAL A 108 -8.52 2.62 -10.71
CA VAL A 108 -9.12 1.65 -9.78
C VAL A 108 -9.02 2.22 -8.37
N ASP A 109 -10.02 3.02 -8.00
CA ASP A 109 -10.06 3.73 -6.72
C ASP A 109 -10.98 3.05 -5.69
N GLY A 110 -11.02 3.64 -4.48
CA GLY A 110 -11.79 3.08 -3.38
C GLY A 110 -13.29 3.12 -3.66
N ALA A 111 -13.78 4.13 -4.38
CA ALA A 111 -15.19 4.25 -4.72
C ALA A 111 -15.61 3.17 -5.75
N ALA A 112 -14.79 2.94 -6.77
CA ALA A 112 -15.00 1.91 -7.79
C ALA A 112 -15.05 0.50 -7.19
N LEU A 113 -14.31 0.26 -6.10
CA LEU A 113 -14.25 -1.03 -5.42
C LEU A 113 -15.11 -1.12 -4.15
N GLY A 114 -15.76 -0.03 -3.74
CA GLY A 114 -16.52 0.02 -2.47
C GLY A 114 -15.66 -0.16 -1.21
N LEU A 115 -14.38 0.22 -1.27
CA LEU A 115 -13.42 0.06 -0.17
C LEU A 115 -13.38 1.32 0.72
N PRO A 116 -13.41 1.16 2.06
CA PRO A 116 -13.14 2.27 2.97
C PRO A 116 -11.66 2.65 2.91
N VAL A 117 -11.36 3.94 2.74
CA VAL A 117 -9.99 4.45 2.67
C VAL A 117 -9.81 5.68 3.57
N LEU A 118 -8.59 5.82 4.10
CA LEU A 118 -8.09 7.04 4.71
C LEU A 118 -7.40 7.87 3.60
N PRO A 119 -7.94 9.02 3.20
CA PRO A 119 -7.33 9.81 2.14
C PRO A 119 -6.06 10.51 2.63
N ALA A 120 -5.06 10.58 1.77
CA ALA A 120 -3.87 11.41 1.93
C ALA A 120 -3.54 12.11 0.61
N SER A 121 -3.18 13.38 0.67
CA SER A 121 -2.78 14.16 -0.49
C SER A 121 -1.34 13.86 -0.90
N THR A 122 -0.48 13.48 0.04
CA THR A 122 0.94 13.21 -0.19
C THR A 122 1.42 12.01 0.63
N TYR A 123 2.59 11.45 0.27
CA TYR A 123 3.22 10.41 1.09
C TYR A 123 3.69 10.91 2.46
N SER A 124 4.03 12.19 2.59
CA SER A 124 4.33 12.80 3.89
C SER A 124 3.10 12.83 4.80
N GLU A 125 1.94 13.15 4.24
CA GLU A 125 0.66 13.08 4.95
C GLU A 125 0.31 11.62 5.31
N ALA A 126 0.51 10.69 4.38
CA ALA A 126 0.33 9.26 4.63
C ALA A 126 1.23 8.76 5.78
N ALA A 127 2.49 9.21 5.85
CA ALA A 127 3.37 8.89 6.96
C ALA A 127 2.85 9.44 8.30
N GLY A 128 2.26 10.64 8.30
CA GLY A 128 1.55 11.20 9.45
C GLY A 128 0.35 10.36 9.89
N LEU A 129 -0.43 9.84 8.95
CA LEU A 129 -1.54 8.92 9.23
C LEU A 129 -1.05 7.58 9.80
N VAL A 130 0.02 7.00 9.25
CA VAL A 130 0.64 5.79 9.79
C VAL A 130 1.10 6.01 11.23
N LEU A 131 1.75 7.14 11.50
CA LEU A 131 2.15 7.54 12.84
C LEU A 131 0.94 7.67 13.77
N ALA A 132 -0.12 8.36 13.32
CA ALA A 132 -1.33 8.53 14.10
C ALA A 132 -1.97 7.20 14.50
N LEU A 133 -2.10 6.28 13.54
CA LEU A 133 -2.63 4.93 13.77
C LEU A 133 -1.76 4.16 14.78
N ARG A 134 -0.44 4.24 14.66
CA ARG A 134 0.50 3.57 15.58
C ARG A 134 0.34 4.08 17.02
N GLU A 135 0.13 5.37 17.21
CA GLU A 135 -0.04 5.99 18.52
C GLU A 135 -1.50 5.98 19.03
N GLY A 136 -2.42 5.31 18.32
CA GLY A 136 -3.83 5.23 18.70
C GLY A 136 -4.61 6.54 18.53
N LEU A 137 -4.11 7.48 17.74
CA LEU A 137 -4.77 8.74 17.43
C LEU A 137 -5.79 8.52 16.31
N ASN A 138 -7.02 9.00 16.53
CA ASN A 138 -8.06 8.98 15.50
C ASN A 138 -7.68 9.95 14.36
N PRO A 139 -7.50 9.48 13.11
CA PRO A 139 -7.18 10.34 11.97
C PRO A 139 -8.16 11.50 11.76
N GLY A 140 -9.45 11.30 12.05
CA GLY A 140 -10.47 12.36 11.95
C GLY A 140 -10.26 13.52 12.93
N ALA A 141 -9.48 13.34 14.00
CA ALA A 141 -9.15 14.40 14.94
C ALA A 141 -8.04 15.34 14.41
N LEU A 142 -7.29 14.91 13.39
CA LEU A 142 -6.19 15.65 12.80
C LEU A 142 -6.65 16.67 11.75
N VAL A 143 -7.92 16.61 11.35
CA VAL A 143 -8.50 17.48 10.32
C VAL A 143 -9.42 18.52 10.97
N ARG A 144 -9.62 19.64 10.28
CA ARG A 144 -10.59 20.68 10.66
C ARG A 144 -11.62 20.89 9.54
N PRO A 145 -12.89 21.17 9.87
CA PRO A 145 -13.44 21.22 11.24
C PRO A 145 -13.54 19.83 11.88
N LEU A 146 -13.50 19.76 13.21
CA LEU A 146 -13.73 18.50 13.91
C LEU A 146 -15.18 18.06 13.70
N GLY A 147 -15.38 16.78 13.41
CA GLY A 147 -16.71 16.18 13.39
C GLY A 147 -17.37 16.26 14.77
N MET A 148 -18.71 16.33 14.79
CA MET A 148 -19.45 16.24 16.06
C MET A 148 -19.18 14.89 16.73
N LEU A 149 -18.84 14.94 18.02
CA LEU A 149 -18.77 13.75 18.86
C LEU A 149 -20.18 13.17 19.02
N ARG A 150 -20.42 11.99 18.43
CA ARG A 150 -21.57 11.16 18.77
C ARG A 150 -21.20 10.37 20.01
N ALA A 151 -21.70 10.80 21.17
CA ALA A 151 -21.59 9.99 22.38
C ALA A 151 -22.53 8.79 22.23
N GLU A 152 -21.99 7.61 21.89
CA GLU A 152 -22.69 6.37 22.16
C GLU A 152 -22.58 6.10 23.67
N ILE A 153 -23.54 6.64 24.42
CA ILE A 153 -23.74 6.27 25.82
C ILE A 153 -24.34 4.87 25.80
N PRO A 154 -23.68 3.84 26.34
CA PRO A 154 -24.26 2.50 26.39
C PRO A 154 -25.58 2.55 27.16
N GLY A 155 -26.70 2.31 26.46
CA GLY A 155 -28.04 2.22 27.07
C GLY A 155 -29.06 3.33 26.77
N LEU A 156 -28.77 4.33 25.93
CA LEU A 156 -29.81 5.26 25.45
C LEU A 156 -30.19 4.99 23.98
N PRO A 157 -31.50 4.96 23.63
CA PRO A 157 -31.93 4.80 22.26
C PRO A 157 -31.49 6.01 21.40
N SER A 158 -30.99 5.70 20.21
CA SER A 158 -30.56 6.65 19.19
C SER A 158 -31.67 7.68 18.90
N GLN A 159 -31.43 8.95 19.22
CA GLN A 159 -32.31 10.03 18.80
C GLN A 159 -32.04 10.34 17.33
N ALA A 160 -32.98 9.95 16.46
CA ALA A 160 -32.98 10.33 15.06
C ALA A 160 -33.02 11.87 14.92
N PRO A 161 -32.33 12.45 13.92
CA PRO A 161 -32.37 13.88 13.69
C PRO A 161 -33.80 14.28 13.30
N ARG A 162 -34.36 15.27 14.02
CA ARG A 162 -35.62 15.94 13.65
C ARG A 162 -35.37 16.82 12.41
N PRO A 163 -36.38 16.98 11.54
CA PRO A 163 -36.25 17.63 10.22
C PRO A 163 -35.80 19.08 10.30
#